data_AF-A0A842NMR6-F1
#
_entry.id   AF-A0A842NMR6-F1
#
_cell.length_a   1.000
_cell.length_b   1.000
_cell.length_c   1.000
_cell.angle_alpha   90.00
_cell.angle_beta   90.00
_cell.angle_gamma   90.00
#
_symmetry.space_group_name_H-M   'P 1'
#
loop_
_entity.id
_entity.type
_entity.pdbx_description
1 polymer ?
#
loop_
_entity_poly.entity_id
_entity_poly.type
_entity_poly.pdbx_seq_one_letter_code
_entity_poly.pdbx_strand_id
1 'polypeptide(L)'
;MSQTRVSIIRNSMQPLSLGSVRPTGWLLNQLRIQADGLSGHLDEFWPDIKDSAWFGGDADRWERAPYWLDGVVPLAFLLDDATLKVKVTKYMDVILSRQDEAGWIAPSDDEAGYDLWSIFLVLKPIIQYHEATDDEKVPEFIEKCLRWVDDHIDVNPLFKWGKFRWFESLLSIYWLYERTHDEWLLDLAVKLQAQGFDWESFYERFPLVKPTPKGKWSFMSHVVNNAMAI
;
A
#
# COMPACT_ATOMS: atom_id res chain seq x y z
N MET A 1 -18.74 -29.37 -6.67
CA MET A 1 -19.18 -27.96 -6.60
C MET A 1 -18.79 -27.33 -7.92
N SER A 2 -19.67 -26.57 -8.58
CA SER A 2 -19.27 -25.82 -9.78
C SER A 2 -18.39 -24.66 -9.34
N GLN A 3 -17.14 -24.59 -9.78
CA GLN A 3 -16.32 -23.40 -9.59
C GLN A 3 -16.95 -22.27 -10.42
N THR A 4 -17.56 -21.31 -9.74
CA THR A 4 -17.96 -20.05 -10.39
C THR A 4 -16.68 -19.31 -10.71
N ARG A 5 -16.41 -19.09 -12.00
CA ARG A 5 -15.23 -18.33 -12.42
C ARG A 5 -15.46 -16.86 -12.08
N VAL A 6 -14.56 -16.26 -11.29
CA VAL A 6 -14.58 -14.82 -11.04
C VAL A 6 -14.36 -14.10 -12.38
N SER A 7 -15.23 -13.14 -12.70
CA SER A 7 -15.14 -12.35 -13.92
C SER A 7 -14.85 -10.91 -13.57
N ILE A 8 -13.78 -10.35 -14.17
CA ILE A 8 -13.39 -8.96 -13.99
C ILE A 8 -13.87 -8.15 -15.18
N ILE A 9 -14.41 -6.96 -14.92
CA ILE A 9 -14.75 -6.01 -15.97
C ILE A 9 -13.44 -5.47 -16.55
N ARG A 10 -13.27 -5.59 -17.86
CA ARG A 10 -12.10 -5.03 -18.54
C ARG A 10 -12.15 -3.51 -18.51
N ASN A 11 -11.04 -2.90 -18.11
CA ASN A 11 -10.85 -1.46 -18.17
C ASN A 11 -10.96 -0.97 -19.62
N SER A 12 -11.75 0.09 -19.84
CA SER A 12 -11.89 0.72 -21.17
C SER A 12 -10.70 1.58 -21.56
N MET A 13 -9.92 2.02 -20.55
CA MET A 13 -8.72 2.85 -20.68
C MET A 13 -7.62 2.25 -19.81
N GLN A 14 -6.37 2.53 -20.19
CA GLN A 14 -5.20 2.17 -19.41
C GLN A 14 -4.63 3.42 -18.73
N PRO A 15 -4.15 3.33 -17.47
CA PRO A 15 -3.46 4.45 -16.85
C PRO A 15 -2.20 4.79 -17.64
N LEU A 16 -1.84 6.07 -17.66
CA LEU A 16 -0.55 6.49 -18.20
C LEU A 16 0.54 6.22 -17.16
N SER A 17 1.72 5.76 -17.60
CA SER A 17 2.86 5.51 -16.72
C SER A 17 3.20 6.74 -15.88
N LEU A 18 3.63 6.51 -14.64
CA LEU A 18 4.01 7.58 -13.73
C LEU A 18 5.13 8.44 -14.34
N GLY A 19 4.89 9.76 -14.41
CA GLY A 19 5.81 10.71 -15.02
C GLY A 19 5.66 10.90 -16.54
N SER A 20 4.77 10.17 -17.22
CA SER A 20 4.42 10.51 -18.61
C SER A 20 3.75 11.89 -18.74
N VAL A 21 3.08 12.34 -17.67
CA VAL A 21 2.47 13.67 -17.56
C VAL A 21 3.30 14.53 -16.62
N ARG A 22 3.66 15.75 -17.07
CA ARG A 22 4.48 16.69 -16.31
C ARG A 22 3.64 17.87 -15.79
N PRO A 23 3.78 18.24 -14.50
CA PRO A 23 3.08 19.37 -13.94
C PRO A 23 3.65 20.68 -14.50
N THR A 24 2.78 21.69 -14.69
CA THR A 24 3.18 23.05 -15.07
C THR A 24 2.42 24.08 -14.23
N GLY A 25 2.86 25.35 -14.27
CA GLY A 25 2.16 26.46 -13.63
C GLY A 25 1.95 26.27 -12.12
N TRP A 26 0.71 26.46 -11.66
CA TRP A 26 0.37 26.38 -10.23
C TRP A 26 0.65 24.99 -9.63
N LEU A 27 0.33 23.90 -10.33
CA LEU A 27 0.54 22.56 -9.82
C LEU A 27 2.03 22.24 -9.66
N LEU A 28 2.87 22.66 -10.62
CA LEU A 28 4.32 22.54 -10.50
C LEU A 28 4.82 23.25 -9.24
N ASN A 29 4.32 24.46 -8.98
CA ASN A 29 4.71 25.21 -7.79
C ASN A 29 4.27 24.51 -6.49
N GLN A 30 3.08 23.91 -6.44
CA GLN A 30 2.64 23.15 -5.26
C GLN A 30 3.50 21.92 -5.00
N LEU A 31 3.82 21.17 -6.05
CA LEU A 31 4.69 20.00 -5.94
C LEU A 31 6.12 20.41 -5.52
N ARG A 32 6.65 21.52 -6.04
CA ARG A 32 7.94 22.06 -5.59
C ARG A 32 7.91 22.48 -4.12
N ILE A 33 6.84 23.13 -3.65
CA ILE A 33 6.69 23.45 -2.21
C ILE A 33 6.69 22.19 -1.34
N GLN A 34 6.05 21.10 -1.79
CA GLN A 34 6.08 19.83 -1.07
C GLN A 34 7.48 19.21 -1.07
N ALA A 35 8.15 19.20 -2.22
CA ALA A 35 9.48 18.65 -2.40
C ALA A 35 10.53 19.40 -1.58
N ASP A 36 10.50 20.73 -1.61
CA ASP A 36 11.42 21.60 -0.87
C ASP A 36 11.02 21.76 0.61
N GLY A 37 9.89 21.15 1.01
CA GLY A 37 9.30 21.22 2.34
C GLY A 37 9.32 19.88 3.07
N LEU A 38 8.28 19.59 3.87
CA LEU A 38 8.27 18.38 4.70
C LEU A 38 8.41 17.11 3.85
N SER A 39 7.64 16.95 2.78
CA SER A 39 7.59 15.68 2.02
C SER A 39 8.94 15.23 1.49
N GLY A 40 9.80 16.15 1.03
CA GLY A 40 11.15 15.80 0.55
C GLY A 40 12.21 15.66 1.63
N HIS A 41 11.92 16.04 2.89
CA HIS A 41 12.92 16.15 3.96
C HIS A 41 12.55 15.39 5.26
N LEU A 42 11.39 14.73 5.35
CA LEU A 42 10.99 14.00 6.57
C LEU A 42 12.02 12.94 7.00
N ASP A 43 12.70 12.31 6.05
CA ASP A 43 13.76 11.32 6.29
C ASP A 43 15.04 11.89 6.89
N GLU A 44 15.20 13.21 6.91
CA GLU A 44 16.41 13.86 7.42
C GLU A 44 16.33 14.13 8.93
N PHE A 45 15.12 14.29 9.47
CA PHE A 45 14.94 14.73 10.84
C PHE A 45 13.83 14.03 11.63
N TRP A 46 12.78 13.47 11.00
CA TRP A 46 11.68 12.88 11.73
C TRP A 46 12.01 11.42 12.07
N PRO A 47 12.16 11.04 13.36
CA PRO A 47 12.68 9.72 13.74
C PRO A 47 11.92 8.54 13.14
N ASP A 48 10.59 8.63 13.05
CA ASP A 48 9.76 7.57 12.50
C ASP A 48 9.99 7.29 11.00
N ILE A 49 10.63 8.21 10.27
CA ILE A 49 11.04 8.01 8.88
C ILE A 49 12.53 7.77 8.80
N LYS A 50 13.31 8.67 9.40
CA LYS A 50 14.79 8.62 9.40
C LYS A 50 15.33 7.30 9.93
N ASP A 51 14.78 6.85 11.05
CA ASP A 51 15.20 5.66 11.79
C ASP A 51 14.13 4.55 11.69
N SER A 52 13.29 4.58 10.64
CA SER A 52 12.22 3.59 10.44
C SER A 52 12.75 2.16 10.36
N ALA A 53 12.02 1.22 10.97
CA ALA A 53 12.36 -0.19 10.90
C ALA A 53 12.26 -0.76 9.47
N TRP A 54 11.42 -0.17 8.62
CA TRP A 54 11.37 -0.48 7.17
C TRP A 54 12.72 -0.28 6.47
N PHE A 55 13.58 0.59 7.02
CA PHE A 55 14.90 0.89 6.49
C PHE A 55 16.05 0.33 7.35
N GLY A 56 15.73 -0.45 8.39
CA GLY A 56 16.70 -1.05 9.29
C GLY A 56 16.98 -0.32 10.58
N GLY A 57 16.25 0.75 10.88
CA GLY A 57 16.27 1.37 12.21
C GLY A 57 15.36 0.67 13.21
N ASP A 58 15.08 1.34 14.32
CA ASP A 58 14.32 0.84 15.46
C ASP A 58 13.08 1.69 15.80
N ALA A 59 12.74 2.68 14.97
CA ALA A 59 11.56 3.53 15.13
C ALA A 59 10.30 2.87 14.55
N ASP A 60 9.41 3.65 13.92
CA ASP A 60 8.14 3.14 13.40
C ASP A 60 8.36 1.98 12.43
N ARG A 61 7.59 0.92 12.65
CA ARG A 61 7.65 -0.34 11.91
C ARG A 61 6.37 -0.62 11.13
N TRP A 62 5.48 0.37 11.03
CA TRP A 62 4.10 0.16 10.66
C TRP A 62 3.70 1.02 9.48
N GLU A 63 3.15 2.21 9.67
CA GLU A 63 2.49 2.97 8.59
C GLU A 63 3.29 4.16 8.06
N ARG A 64 4.18 4.77 8.87
CA ARG A 64 4.69 6.12 8.58
C ARG A 64 5.63 6.15 7.39
N ALA A 65 6.58 5.22 7.32
CA ALA A 65 7.47 5.09 6.16
C ALA A 65 6.70 4.72 4.88
N PRO A 66 5.79 3.74 4.88
CA PRO A 66 4.92 3.47 3.73
C PRO A 66 4.16 4.71 3.23
N TYR A 67 3.50 5.46 4.12
CA TYR A 67 2.79 6.69 3.73
C TYR A 67 3.71 7.76 3.17
N TRP A 68 4.88 7.94 3.76
CA TRP A 68 5.85 8.90 3.26
C TRP A 68 6.31 8.52 1.84
N LEU A 69 6.66 7.25 1.63
CA LEU A 69 7.04 6.72 0.31
C LEU A 69 5.92 6.89 -0.72
N ASP A 70 4.67 6.60 -0.35
CA ASP A 70 3.48 6.75 -1.22
C ASP A 70 3.31 8.18 -1.75
N GLY A 71 3.81 9.18 -1.02
CA GLY A 71 3.86 10.57 -1.45
C GLY A 71 5.16 10.98 -2.15
N VAL A 72 6.33 10.63 -1.60
CA VAL A 72 7.62 11.15 -2.10
C VAL A 72 8.07 10.48 -3.40
N VAL A 73 7.68 9.22 -3.63
CA VAL A 73 8.00 8.49 -4.88
C VAL A 73 7.38 9.19 -6.09
N PRO A 74 6.04 9.34 -6.21
CA PRO A 74 5.46 10.04 -7.34
C PRO A 74 5.95 11.48 -7.44
N LEU A 75 6.20 12.15 -6.31
CA LEU A 75 6.74 13.51 -6.30
C LEU A 75 8.12 13.60 -6.99
N ALA A 76 9.04 12.69 -6.66
CA ALA A 76 10.38 12.64 -7.25
C ALA A 76 10.32 12.47 -8.77
N PHE A 77 9.47 11.55 -9.25
CA PHE A 77 9.38 11.24 -10.66
C PHE A 77 8.57 12.26 -11.45
N LEU A 78 7.49 12.83 -10.90
CA LEU A 78 6.68 13.87 -11.55
C LEU A 78 7.49 15.16 -11.79
N LEU A 79 8.30 15.55 -10.79
CA LEU A 79 9.17 16.74 -10.86
C LEU A 79 10.46 16.53 -11.64
N ASP A 80 10.76 15.29 -12.04
CA ASP A 80 12.05 14.88 -12.61
C ASP A 80 13.23 15.33 -11.72
N ASP A 81 13.09 15.18 -10.40
CA ASP A 81 14.05 15.68 -9.44
C ASP A 81 15.14 14.65 -9.17
N ALA A 82 16.37 14.91 -9.64
CA ALA A 82 17.48 13.97 -9.52
C ALA A 82 17.85 13.64 -8.07
N THR A 83 17.77 14.62 -7.15
CA THR A 83 18.11 14.42 -5.74
C THR A 83 17.07 13.54 -5.06
N LEU A 84 15.79 13.82 -5.28
CA LEU A 84 14.71 12.99 -4.73
C LEU A 84 14.71 11.59 -5.34
N LYS A 85 15.00 11.43 -6.63
CA LYS A 85 15.10 10.11 -7.27
C LYS A 85 16.16 9.24 -6.61
N VAL A 86 17.38 9.77 -6.41
CA VAL A 86 18.45 9.05 -5.69
C VAL A 86 18.01 8.67 -4.27
N LYS A 87 17.34 9.59 -3.57
CA LYS A 87 16.83 9.36 -2.22
C LYS A 87 15.80 8.22 -2.18
N VAL A 88 14.75 8.27 -3.02
CA VAL A 88 13.69 7.25 -3.00
C VAL A 88 14.19 5.89 -3.49
N THR A 89 15.06 5.84 -4.50
CA THR A 89 15.68 4.60 -4.97
C THR A 89 16.44 3.90 -3.84
N LYS A 90 17.23 4.64 -3.05
CA LYS A 90 17.92 4.07 -1.88
C LYS A 90 16.95 3.37 -0.92
N TYR A 91 15.80 3.98 -0.61
CA TYR A 91 14.82 3.39 0.30
C TYR A 91 14.10 2.18 -0.32
N MET A 92 13.78 2.24 -1.62
CA MET A 92 13.20 1.10 -2.35
C MET A 92 14.15 -0.09 -2.39
N ASP A 93 15.43 0.13 -2.69
CA ASP A 93 16.45 -0.93 -2.71
C ASP A 93 16.56 -1.61 -1.34
N VAL A 94 16.47 -0.85 -0.24
CA VAL A 94 16.50 -1.42 1.12
C VAL A 94 15.27 -2.28 1.39
N ILE A 95 14.06 -1.85 1.01
CA ILE A 95 12.85 -2.65 1.20
C ILE A 95 12.90 -3.92 0.33
N LEU A 96 13.22 -3.77 -0.97
CA LEU A 96 13.26 -4.87 -1.92
C LEU A 96 14.31 -5.94 -1.53
N SER A 97 15.44 -5.54 -0.98
CA SER A 97 16.49 -6.48 -0.54
C SER A 97 16.21 -7.22 0.77
N ARG A 98 15.14 -6.85 1.48
CA ARG A 98 14.78 -7.42 2.78
C ARG A 98 13.66 -8.45 2.73
N GLN A 99 13.05 -8.68 1.57
CA GLN A 99 12.13 -9.80 1.42
C GLN A 99 12.87 -11.11 1.69
N ASP A 100 12.31 -11.93 2.57
CA ASP A 100 12.87 -13.24 2.86
C ASP A 100 12.52 -14.27 1.77
N GLU A 101 13.01 -15.50 1.93
CA GLU A 101 12.76 -16.57 0.96
C GLU A 101 11.27 -16.97 0.85
N ALA A 102 10.49 -16.75 1.91
CA ALA A 102 9.07 -17.08 1.96
C ALA A 102 8.18 -15.98 1.34
N GLY A 103 8.70 -14.75 1.20
CA GLY A 103 7.97 -13.60 0.68
C GLY A 103 7.53 -12.60 1.76
N TRP A 104 7.91 -12.80 3.02
CA TRP A 104 7.67 -11.85 4.10
C TRP A 104 8.52 -10.59 3.92
N ILE A 105 7.92 -9.42 4.13
CA ILE A 105 8.57 -8.13 3.88
C ILE A 105 8.53 -7.17 5.09
N ALA A 106 7.76 -7.49 6.12
CA ALA A 106 7.53 -6.52 7.19
C ALA A 106 8.70 -6.51 8.19
N PRO A 107 9.02 -5.37 8.80
CA PRO A 107 10.12 -5.25 9.75
C PRO A 107 9.73 -5.75 11.15
N SER A 108 9.39 -7.04 11.25
CA SER A 108 9.00 -7.72 12.48
C SER A 108 9.28 -9.23 12.38
N ASP A 109 9.72 -9.82 13.49
CA ASP A 109 9.86 -11.28 13.64
C ASP A 109 8.56 -11.96 14.11
N ASP A 110 7.52 -11.19 14.43
CA ASP A 110 6.21 -11.69 14.90
C ASP A 110 5.20 -11.66 13.74
N GLU A 111 5.39 -12.55 12.77
CA GLU A 111 4.53 -12.64 11.59
C GLU A 111 3.04 -12.81 11.94
N ALA A 112 2.72 -13.69 12.89
CA ALA A 112 1.34 -14.02 13.27
C ALA A 112 0.63 -12.87 14.02
N GLY A 113 1.38 -12.09 14.81
CA GLY A 113 0.85 -10.94 15.55
C GLY A 113 0.89 -9.62 14.78
N TYR A 114 1.44 -9.60 13.57
CA TYR A 114 1.62 -8.40 12.78
C TYR A 114 0.37 -8.03 11.98
N ASP A 115 -0.04 -6.77 12.04
CA ASP A 115 -1.23 -6.28 11.33
C ASP A 115 -0.90 -6.07 9.85
N LEU A 116 -1.39 -6.96 8.98
CA LEU A 116 -1.06 -7.02 7.55
C LEU A 116 -1.39 -5.74 6.75
N TRP A 117 -2.15 -4.80 7.31
CA TRP A 117 -2.45 -3.56 6.61
C TRP A 117 -1.20 -2.76 6.21
N SER A 118 -0.14 -2.74 7.03
CA SER A 118 1.09 -2.03 6.65
C SER A 118 1.82 -2.68 5.46
N ILE A 119 1.65 -3.99 5.25
CA ILE A 119 2.11 -4.67 4.03
C ILE A 119 1.28 -4.16 2.85
N PHE A 120 -0.05 -4.15 2.96
CA PHE A 120 -0.91 -3.65 1.88
C PHE A 120 -0.61 -2.19 1.54
N LEU A 121 -0.22 -1.39 2.52
CA LEU A 121 0.23 -0.02 2.32
C LEU A 121 1.55 0.06 1.55
N VAL A 122 2.59 -0.67 1.97
CA VAL A 122 3.94 -0.53 1.38
C VAL A 122 4.02 -1.05 -0.05
N LEU A 123 3.15 -1.99 -0.44
CA LEU A 123 3.10 -2.47 -1.83
C LEU A 123 2.73 -1.36 -2.83
N LYS A 124 1.98 -0.33 -2.42
CA LYS A 124 1.58 0.78 -3.30
C LYS A 124 2.76 1.62 -3.79
N PRO A 125 3.63 2.20 -2.92
CA PRO A 125 4.78 2.94 -3.40
C PRO A 125 5.80 2.07 -4.15
N ILE A 126 5.87 0.77 -3.87
CA ILE A 126 6.72 -0.16 -4.64
C ILE A 126 6.20 -0.31 -6.08
N ILE A 127 4.88 -0.45 -6.24
CA ILE A 127 4.23 -0.45 -7.56
C ILE A 127 4.46 0.88 -8.28
N GLN A 128 4.24 2.01 -7.61
CA GLN A 128 4.51 3.33 -8.19
C GLN A 128 5.98 3.47 -8.61
N TYR A 129 6.91 2.94 -7.81
CA TYR A 129 8.33 2.94 -8.15
C TYR A 129 8.62 2.14 -9.43
N HIS A 130 8.04 0.96 -9.58
CA HIS A 130 8.13 0.19 -10.82
C HIS A 130 7.56 0.96 -12.01
N GLU A 131 6.38 1.56 -11.88
CA GLU A 131 5.76 2.34 -12.97
C GLU A 131 6.59 3.54 -13.43
N ALA A 132 7.53 4.02 -12.60
CA ALA A 132 8.41 5.13 -12.93
C ALA A 132 9.83 4.71 -13.37
N THR A 133 10.24 3.46 -13.10
CA THR A 133 11.63 2.99 -13.31
C THR A 133 11.74 1.74 -14.18
N ASP A 134 10.63 1.04 -14.44
CA ASP A 134 10.59 -0.28 -15.07
C ASP A 134 11.47 -1.32 -14.34
N ASP A 135 11.61 -1.23 -13.02
CA ASP A 135 12.39 -2.21 -12.24
C ASP A 135 11.75 -3.62 -12.34
N GLU A 136 12.37 -4.48 -13.15
CA GLU A 136 11.90 -5.82 -13.47
C GLU A 136 11.84 -6.77 -12.27
N LYS A 137 12.45 -6.42 -11.13
CA LYS A 137 12.38 -7.24 -9.90
C LYS A 137 11.04 -7.09 -9.18
N VAL A 138 10.36 -5.96 -9.36
CA VAL A 138 9.15 -5.62 -8.60
C VAL A 138 8.01 -6.62 -8.84
N PRO A 139 7.68 -7.04 -10.08
CA PRO A 139 6.64 -8.05 -10.29
C PRO A 139 6.85 -9.34 -9.47
N GLU A 140 8.07 -9.90 -9.48
CA GLU A 140 8.39 -11.11 -8.71
C GLU A 140 8.32 -10.87 -7.20
N PHE A 141 8.79 -9.71 -6.74
CA PHE A 141 8.70 -9.31 -5.33
C PHE A 141 7.23 -9.23 -4.84
N ILE A 142 6.36 -8.59 -5.63
CA ILE A 142 4.93 -8.48 -5.32
C ILE A 142 4.29 -9.87 -5.32
N GLU A 143 4.60 -10.72 -6.31
CA GLU A 143 4.08 -12.09 -6.38
C GLU A 143 4.42 -12.91 -5.14
N LYS A 144 5.70 -12.94 -4.74
CA LYS A 144 6.14 -13.65 -3.53
C LYS A 144 5.45 -13.14 -2.27
N CYS A 145 5.30 -11.82 -2.14
CA CYS A 145 4.60 -11.24 -1.00
C CYS A 145 3.13 -11.64 -0.97
N LEU A 146 2.43 -11.60 -2.10
CA LEU A 146 1.02 -11.98 -2.18
C LEU A 146 0.81 -13.48 -1.97
N ARG A 147 1.74 -14.33 -2.42
CA ARG A 147 1.76 -15.77 -2.10
C ARG A 147 1.87 -16.00 -0.60
N TRP A 148 2.83 -15.33 0.04
CA TRP A 148 2.99 -15.40 1.49
C TRP A 148 1.71 -14.97 2.21
N VAL A 149 1.08 -13.87 1.79
CA VAL A 149 -0.20 -13.40 2.36
C VAL A 149 -1.30 -14.45 2.18
N ASP A 150 -1.43 -15.05 1.00
CA ASP A 150 -2.43 -16.07 0.71
C ASP A 150 -2.33 -17.27 1.66
N ASP A 151 -1.12 -17.80 1.83
CA ASP A 151 -0.88 -18.91 2.76
C ASP A 151 -1.07 -18.49 4.23
N HIS A 152 -0.61 -17.28 4.58
CA HIS A 152 -0.64 -16.80 5.97
C HIS A 152 -2.06 -16.60 6.49
N ILE A 153 -2.97 -16.04 5.70
CA ILE A 153 -4.33 -15.71 6.16
C ILE A 153 -5.23 -16.94 6.36
N ASP A 154 -4.81 -18.12 5.90
CA ASP A 154 -5.54 -19.37 6.18
C ASP A 154 -5.42 -19.81 7.64
N VAL A 155 -4.30 -19.47 8.29
CA VAL A 155 -4.02 -19.80 9.69
C VAL A 155 -4.09 -18.59 10.63
N ASN A 156 -3.81 -17.39 10.12
CA ASN A 156 -3.83 -16.14 10.87
C ASN A 156 -4.81 -15.14 10.23
N PRO A 157 -6.11 -15.19 10.58
CA PRO A 157 -7.11 -14.33 9.95
C PRO A 157 -6.86 -12.84 10.17
N LEU A 158 -7.33 -12.01 9.24
CA LEU A 158 -7.24 -10.55 9.35
C LEU A 158 -7.83 -10.03 10.67
N PHE A 159 -7.10 -9.13 11.31
CA PHE A 159 -7.52 -8.43 12.52
C PHE A 159 -7.23 -6.94 12.42
N LYS A 160 -7.80 -6.14 13.34
CA LYS A 160 -7.58 -4.68 13.46
C LYS A 160 -7.57 -3.97 12.10
N TRP A 161 -6.48 -3.33 11.68
CA TRP A 161 -6.46 -2.51 10.47
C TRP A 161 -6.55 -3.36 9.22
N GLY A 162 -5.86 -4.50 9.16
CA GLY A 162 -5.93 -5.45 8.06
C GLY A 162 -7.35 -5.88 7.77
N LYS A 163 -8.16 -6.09 8.82
CA LYS A 163 -9.59 -6.42 8.67
C LYS A 163 -10.41 -5.27 8.12
N PHE A 164 -10.18 -4.04 8.56
CA PHE A 164 -11.02 -2.89 8.16
C PHE A 164 -10.55 -2.21 6.87
N ARG A 165 -9.32 -2.48 6.43
CA ARG A 165 -8.67 -1.90 5.25
C ARG A 165 -8.15 -2.97 4.29
N TRP A 166 -8.77 -4.16 4.34
CA TRP A 166 -8.43 -5.33 3.52
C TRP A 166 -8.42 -5.00 2.03
N PHE A 167 -9.33 -4.15 1.58
CA PHE A 167 -9.51 -3.78 0.17
C PHE A 167 -8.30 -3.05 -0.41
N GLU A 168 -7.38 -2.54 0.41
CA GLU A 168 -6.17 -1.89 -0.08
C GLU A 168 -5.19 -2.86 -0.75
N SER A 169 -5.24 -4.15 -0.39
CA SER A 169 -4.46 -5.18 -1.08
C SER A 169 -4.94 -5.42 -2.51
N LEU A 170 -6.20 -5.08 -2.83
CA LEU A 170 -6.76 -5.28 -4.16
C LEU A 170 -5.95 -4.51 -5.20
N LEU A 171 -5.34 -3.39 -4.83
CA LEU A 171 -4.46 -2.63 -5.71
C LEU A 171 -3.28 -3.48 -6.20
N SER A 172 -2.55 -4.14 -5.31
CA SER A 172 -1.40 -4.97 -5.69
C SER A 172 -1.83 -6.28 -6.37
N ILE A 173 -2.93 -6.88 -5.92
CA ILE A 173 -3.52 -8.06 -6.52
C ILE A 173 -3.91 -7.79 -7.97
N TYR A 174 -4.71 -6.75 -8.24
CA TYR A 174 -5.14 -6.43 -9.60
C TYR A 174 -3.97 -5.99 -10.47
N TRP A 175 -3.04 -5.20 -9.92
CA TRP A 175 -1.85 -4.79 -10.64
C TRP A 175 -1.02 -5.99 -11.14
N LEU A 176 -0.87 -7.04 -10.32
CA LEU A 176 -0.17 -8.26 -10.74
C LEU A 176 -1.04 -9.11 -11.68
N TYR A 177 -2.34 -9.23 -11.40
CA TYR A 177 -3.26 -10.01 -12.23
C TYR A 177 -3.33 -9.48 -13.66
N GLU A 178 -3.38 -8.16 -13.87
CA GLU A 178 -3.39 -7.57 -15.21
C GLU A 178 -2.13 -7.92 -16.03
N ARG A 179 -1.05 -8.32 -15.36
CA ARG A 179 0.22 -8.74 -15.98
C ARG A 179 0.28 -10.24 -16.19
N THR A 180 -0.08 -11.06 -15.20
CA THR A 180 0.11 -12.51 -15.24
C THR A 180 -1.14 -13.29 -15.65
N HIS A 181 -2.32 -12.74 -15.39
CA HIS A 181 -3.62 -13.40 -15.53
C HIS A 181 -3.80 -14.65 -14.66
N ASP A 182 -3.04 -14.75 -13.57
CA ASP A 182 -3.11 -15.91 -12.68
C ASP A 182 -4.35 -15.87 -11.79
N GLU A 183 -5.22 -16.87 -11.91
CA GLU A 183 -6.53 -16.92 -11.26
C GLU A 183 -6.45 -16.97 -9.71
N TRP A 184 -5.35 -17.46 -9.14
CA TRP A 184 -5.17 -17.52 -7.68
C TRP A 184 -5.19 -16.12 -7.03
N LEU A 185 -4.83 -15.07 -7.77
CA LEU A 185 -4.92 -13.70 -7.29
C LEU A 185 -6.38 -13.31 -7.03
N LEU A 186 -7.30 -13.77 -7.87
CA LEU A 186 -8.74 -13.53 -7.68
C LEU A 186 -9.26 -14.35 -6.50
N ASP A 187 -8.77 -15.57 -6.31
CA ASP A 187 -9.09 -16.38 -5.13
C ASP A 187 -8.60 -15.70 -3.84
N LEU A 188 -7.38 -15.12 -3.84
CA LEU A 188 -6.87 -14.32 -2.74
C LEU A 188 -7.76 -13.10 -2.46
N ALA A 189 -8.19 -12.37 -3.49
CA ALA A 189 -9.11 -11.25 -3.34
C ALA A 189 -10.43 -11.67 -2.66
N VAL A 190 -10.98 -12.83 -3.04
CA VAL A 190 -12.18 -13.40 -2.41
C VAL A 190 -11.91 -13.79 -0.95
N LYS A 191 -10.76 -14.41 -0.64
CA LYS A 191 -10.36 -14.74 0.75
C LYS A 191 -10.27 -13.47 1.62
N LEU A 192 -9.66 -12.41 1.11
CA LEU A 192 -9.53 -11.14 1.83
C LEU A 192 -10.89 -10.46 2.04
N GLN A 193 -11.77 -10.47 1.04
CA GLN A 193 -13.15 -9.98 1.19
C GLN A 193 -13.90 -10.77 2.27
N ALA A 194 -13.78 -12.10 2.26
CA ALA A 194 -14.47 -12.96 3.22
C ALA A 194 -14.01 -12.75 4.68
N GLN A 195 -12.74 -12.38 4.89
CA GLN A 195 -12.21 -12.06 6.23
C GLN A 195 -12.39 -10.58 6.61
N GLY A 196 -12.58 -9.72 5.61
CA GLY A 196 -12.67 -8.28 5.73
C GLY A 196 -13.93 -7.78 6.44
N PHE A 197 -13.90 -6.51 6.83
CA PHE A 197 -15.10 -5.80 7.24
C PHE A 197 -15.94 -5.43 6.02
N ASP A 198 -17.23 -5.80 6.05
CA ASP A 198 -18.19 -5.50 5.00
C ASP A 198 -18.74 -4.07 5.17
N TRP A 199 -18.11 -3.13 4.46
CA TRP A 199 -18.48 -1.73 4.48
C TRP A 199 -19.80 -1.45 3.76
N GLU A 200 -20.10 -2.16 2.67
CA GLU A 200 -21.33 -1.98 1.91
C GLU A 200 -22.54 -2.27 2.81
N SER A 201 -22.57 -3.46 3.42
CA SER A 201 -23.61 -3.85 4.39
C SER A 201 -23.66 -2.91 5.60
N PHE A 202 -22.50 -2.41 6.07
CA PHE A 202 -22.46 -1.47 7.19
C PHE A 202 -23.10 -0.12 6.84
N TYR A 203 -22.94 0.34 5.60
CA TYR A 203 -23.53 1.60 5.13
C TYR A 203 -25.03 1.51 4.83
N GLU A 204 -25.53 0.34 4.42
CA GLU A 204 -26.99 0.12 4.26
C GLU A 204 -27.77 0.48 5.53
N ARG A 205 -27.15 0.27 6.70
CA ARG A 205 -27.69 0.70 7.99
C ARG A 205 -26.65 1.40 8.85
N PHE A 206 -26.13 2.52 8.35
CA PHE A 206 -25.11 3.29 9.04
C PHE A 206 -25.55 3.80 10.43
N PRO A 207 -24.96 3.33 11.54
CA PRO A 207 -25.42 3.68 12.89
C PRO A 207 -24.74 4.94 13.45
N LEU A 208 -23.67 5.43 12.82
CA LEU A 208 -22.80 6.47 13.36
C LEU A 208 -23.20 7.87 12.89
N VAL A 209 -24.49 8.20 13.04
CA VAL A 209 -25.10 9.44 12.55
C VAL A 209 -24.83 10.67 13.45
N LYS A 210 -23.98 10.53 14.47
CA LYS A 210 -23.60 11.60 15.39
C LYS A 210 -22.09 11.66 15.52
N PRO A 211 -21.51 12.84 15.80
CA PRO A 211 -20.08 12.95 16.06
C PRO A 211 -19.64 11.98 17.15
N THR A 212 -18.60 11.21 16.85
CA THR A 212 -17.99 10.27 17.80
C THR A 212 -17.44 11.05 19.00
N PRO A 213 -17.88 10.76 20.25
CA PRO A 213 -17.34 11.41 21.42
C PRO A 213 -15.85 11.18 21.58
N LYS A 214 -15.13 12.15 22.16
CA LYS A 214 -13.69 12.03 22.44
C LYS A 214 -13.41 10.73 23.22
N GLY A 215 -12.45 9.95 22.72
CA GLY A 215 -12.05 8.67 23.32
C GLY A 215 -12.97 7.47 23.04
N LYS A 216 -14.04 7.65 22.26
CA LYS A 216 -14.97 6.57 21.88
C LYS A 216 -14.86 6.14 20.41
N TRP A 217 -13.68 6.32 19.83
CA TRP A 217 -13.46 5.86 18.46
C TRP A 217 -13.39 4.32 18.41
N SER A 218 -13.77 3.78 17.27
CA SER A 218 -13.65 2.38 16.87
C SER A 218 -13.17 2.32 15.42
N PHE A 219 -12.73 1.16 14.94
CA PHE A 219 -12.40 1.00 13.52
C PHE A 219 -13.57 1.34 12.58
N MET A 220 -14.81 1.06 13.01
CA MET A 220 -16.04 1.42 12.30
C MET A 220 -16.30 2.92 12.29
N SER A 221 -15.89 3.65 13.32
CA SER A 221 -16.08 5.11 13.43
C SER A 221 -14.83 5.89 13.07
N HIS A 222 -13.79 5.23 12.58
CA HIS A 222 -12.54 5.85 12.19
C HIS A 222 -12.76 6.60 10.88
N VAL A 223 -12.52 7.91 10.88
CA VAL A 223 -12.90 8.79 9.77
C VAL A 223 -12.25 8.35 8.46
N VAL A 224 -10.98 7.96 8.48
CA VAL A 224 -10.25 7.55 7.26
C VAL A 224 -10.78 6.23 6.74
N ASN A 225 -11.12 5.29 7.62
CA ASN A 225 -11.68 4.00 7.19
C ASN A 225 -13.02 4.21 6.50
N ASN A 226 -13.86 5.13 7.01
CA ASN A 226 -15.13 5.46 6.37
C ASN A 226 -14.91 6.19 5.03
N ALA A 227 -13.99 7.16 4.98
CA ALA A 227 -13.74 7.96 3.78
C ALA A 227 -13.08 7.18 2.64
N MET A 228 -12.38 6.09 2.96
CA MET A 228 -11.71 5.21 1.99
C MET A 228 -12.45 3.89 1.78
N ALA A 229 -13.54 3.65 2.50
CA ALA A 229 -14.40 2.50 2.26
C ALA A 229 -15.01 2.61 0.87
N ILE A 230 -15.11 1.45 0.20
CA ILE A 230 -15.52 1.28 -1.20
C ILE A 230 -16.87 1.97 -1.49
#